data_AF-A0A9D5VJ66-F1
#
_entry.id   AF-A0A9D5VJ66-F1
#
_cell.length_a   1.000
_cell.length_b   1.000
_cell.length_c   1.000
_cell.angle_alpha   90.00
_cell.angle_beta   90.00
_cell.angle_gamma   90.00
#
_symmetry.space_group_name_H-M   'P 1'
#
loop_
_entity.id
_entity.type
_entity.pdbx_description
1 polymer ?
#
loop_
_entity_poly.entity_id
_entity_poly.type
_entity_poly.pdbx_seq_one_letter_code
_entity_poly.pdbx_strand_id
1 'polypeptide(L)'
;MKKASCAFILFLLLAMTSSNNANAFPEYQAWSQKHSKRTVDCAMCHVHGDGPEGSKPGQMDTLDADAQKRLEVARGAEKPGVHADNPILNEFGNYIVFKLGLEQVYKMRDDPSQLKQALGEESDHDGDGISDGEEFEDGTHPLNNQSGAPWKLFIQNLQKKWVMVAIILFVAITSLFGFKHLLRYSSKVD
;
A
#
# COMPACT_ATOMS: atom_id res chain seq x y z
N MET A 1 31.52 -36.89 3.72
CA MET A 1 30.17 -36.39 3.36
C MET A 1 29.72 -35.09 4.05
N LYS A 2 30.58 -34.37 4.81
CA LYS A 2 30.17 -33.11 5.50
C LYS A 2 30.41 -31.82 4.68
N LYS A 3 31.27 -31.83 3.66
CA LYS A 3 31.65 -30.63 2.88
C LYS A 3 30.62 -30.21 1.82
N ALA A 4 29.83 -31.16 1.29
CA ALA A 4 28.78 -30.88 0.30
C ALA A 4 27.61 -30.07 0.88
N SER A 5 27.37 -30.19 2.19
CA SER A 5 26.24 -29.53 2.85
C SER A 5 26.45 -28.02 3.04
N CYS A 6 27.70 -27.57 3.18
CA CYS A 6 28.01 -26.15 3.40
C CYS A 6 27.96 -25.34 2.09
N ALA A 7 28.42 -25.93 0.98
CA ALA A 7 28.33 -25.32 -0.34
C ALA A 7 26.88 -25.16 -0.81
N PHE A 8 26.02 -26.14 -0.51
CA PHE A 8 24.59 -26.07 -0.85
C PHE A 8 23.86 -24.99 -0.06
N ILE A 9 24.16 -24.82 1.24
CA ILE A 9 23.60 -23.74 2.08
C ILE A 9 24.08 -22.37 1.60
N LEU A 10 25.35 -22.23 1.22
CA LEU A 10 25.90 -20.98 0.71
C LEU A 10 25.27 -20.60 -0.65
N PHE A 11 25.01 -21.59 -1.52
CA PHE A 11 24.34 -21.38 -2.79
C PHE A 11 22.87 -20.97 -2.61
N LEU A 12 22.18 -21.56 -1.62
CA LEU A 12 20.80 -21.18 -1.26
C LEU A 12 20.72 -19.77 -0.69
N LEU A 13 21.67 -19.37 0.16
CA LEU A 13 21.78 -18.01 0.68
C LEU A 13 22.08 -16.99 -0.42
N LEU A 14 22.98 -17.31 -1.37
CA LEU A 14 23.26 -16.44 -2.52
C LEU A 14 22.06 -16.31 -3.47
N ALA A 15 21.31 -17.39 -3.67
CA ALA A 15 20.09 -17.37 -4.48
C ALA A 15 19.00 -16.48 -3.84
N MET A 16 18.91 -16.45 -2.50
CA MET A 16 17.97 -15.58 -1.79
C MET A 16 18.36 -14.10 -1.82
N THR A 17 19.64 -13.76 -1.95
CA THR A 17 20.10 -12.36 -2.15
C THR A 17 19.96 -11.87 -3.59
N SER A 18 19.64 -12.76 -4.54
CA SER A 18 19.55 -12.43 -5.97
C SER A 18 18.13 -12.03 -6.41
N SER A 19 17.15 -12.15 -5.53
CA SER A 19 15.77 -11.71 -5.78
C SER A 19 15.67 -10.20 -5.58
N ASN A 20 16.25 -9.43 -6.50
CA ASN A 20 15.98 -8.01 -6.59
C ASN A 20 14.49 -7.82 -6.85
N ASN A 21 13.79 -7.33 -5.83
CA ASN A 21 12.42 -6.86 -5.87
C ASN A 21 11.44 -7.88 -6.45
N ALA A 22 10.81 -8.67 -5.57
CA ALA A 22 9.54 -9.32 -5.88
C ALA A 22 8.47 -8.24 -6.04
N ASN A 23 8.59 -7.47 -7.12
CA ASN A 23 7.76 -6.35 -7.50
C ASN A 23 6.32 -6.85 -7.64
N ALA A 24 5.50 -6.56 -6.64
CA ALA A 24 4.06 -6.74 -6.73
C ALA A 24 3.54 -5.78 -7.82
N PHE A 25 3.17 -6.34 -8.97
CA PHE A 25 2.31 -5.72 -9.99
C PHE A 25 2.76 -4.48 -10.81
N PRO A 26 4.01 -3.98 -10.85
CA PRO A 26 4.30 -2.83 -11.71
C PRO A 26 4.23 -3.21 -13.20
N GLU A 27 4.38 -4.48 -13.59
CA GLU A 27 4.39 -4.86 -15.01
C GLU A 27 3.01 -4.71 -15.68
N TYR A 28 1.93 -5.15 -15.03
CA TYR A 28 0.58 -4.99 -15.57
C TYR A 28 0.14 -3.52 -15.55
N GLN A 29 0.46 -2.80 -14.48
CA GLN A 29 0.15 -1.38 -14.37
C GLN A 29 0.96 -0.54 -15.36
N ALA A 30 2.27 -0.80 -15.51
CA ALA A 30 3.11 -0.16 -16.51
C ALA A 30 2.68 -0.53 -17.93
N TRP A 31 2.30 -1.79 -18.19
CA TRP A 31 1.74 -2.21 -19.47
C TRP A 31 0.42 -1.48 -19.75
N SER A 32 -0.50 -1.43 -18.78
CA SER A 32 -1.79 -0.75 -18.91
C SER A 32 -1.61 0.74 -19.14
N GLN A 33 -0.76 1.43 -18.37
CA GLN A 33 -0.43 2.85 -18.55
C GLN A 33 0.16 3.10 -19.94
N LYS A 34 1.09 2.25 -20.39
CA LYS A 34 1.75 2.35 -21.70
C LYS A 34 0.78 2.17 -22.87
N HIS A 35 -0.22 1.29 -22.76
CA HIS A 35 -1.11 0.95 -23.88
C HIS A 35 -2.45 1.68 -23.85
N SER A 36 -3.00 1.94 -22.66
CA SER A 36 -4.28 2.66 -22.50
C SER A 36 -4.13 4.17 -22.46
N LYS A 37 -2.91 4.69 -22.18
CA LYS A 37 -2.65 6.09 -21.82
C LYS A 37 -3.45 6.58 -20.61
N ARG A 38 -4.08 5.67 -19.85
CA ARG A 38 -4.81 5.96 -18.62
C ARG A 38 -4.07 5.32 -17.45
N THR A 39 -3.88 6.09 -16.39
CA THR A 39 -3.47 5.54 -15.10
C THR A 39 -4.69 4.83 -14.51
N VAL A 40 -4.69 3.50 -14.61
CA VAL A 40 -5.77 2.65 -14.05
C VAL A 40 -5.86 2.67 -12.53
N ASP A 41 -4.86 3.26 -11.86
CA ASP A 41 -4.71 3.21 -10.41
C ASP A 41 -4.00 4.50 -9.95
N CYS A 42 -4.72 5.62 -10.02
CA CYS A 42 -4.19 6.93 -9.66
C CYS A 42 -4.57 7.22 -8.21
N ALA A 43 -3.55 7.34 -7.35
CA ALA A 43 -3.69 7.65 -5.92
C ALA A 43 -4.52 8.92 -5.68
N MET A 44 -4.34 9.95 -6.50
CA MET A 44 -5.13 11.20 -6.50
C MET A 44 -6.35 11.15 -7.44
N CYS A 45 -6.85 9.93 -7.64
CA CYS A 45 -8.07 9.55 -8.34
C CYS A 45 -9.25 10.50 -8.12
N HIS A 46 -10.10 10.66 -9.13
CA HIS A 46 -11.51 10.91 -8.84
C HIS A 46 -12.13 9.74 -8.06
N VAL A 47 -13.26 9.95 -7.39
CA VAL A 47 -14.06 8.87 -6.75
C VAL A 47 -14.28 7.69 -7.71
N HIS A 48 -14.32 7.96 -9.02
CA HIS A 48 -14.39 6.96 -10.07
C HIS A 48 -13.08 6.86 -10.87
N GLY A 49 -12.55 5.64 -11.02
CA GLY A 49 -11.28 5.37 -11.71
C GLY A 49 -11.24 5.56 -13.24
N ASP A 50 -12.33 6.05 -13.85
CA ASP A 50 -12.38 6.26 -15.31
C ASP A 50 -11.78 7.62 -15.75
N GLY A 51 -11.30 8.42 -14.79
CA GLY A 51 -10.82 9.77 -15.04
C GLY A 51 -11.98 10.74 -15.33
N PRO A 52 -11.72 11.99 -15.76
CA PRO A 52 -12.74 13.03 -15.96
C PRO A 52 -13.64 12.81 -17.18
N GLU A 53 -13.55 11.67 -17.86
CA GLU A 53 -14.26 11.40 -19.11
C GLU A 53 -15.51 10.54 -18.86
N GLY A 54 -16.68 11.04 -19.28
CA GLY A 54 -17.94 10.30 -19.27
C GLY A 54 -18.95 10.77 -18.22
N SER A 55 -20.07 10.05 -18.12
CA SER A 55 -21.23 10.40 -17.28
C SER A 55 -21.45 9.40 -16.15
N LYS A 56 -20.37 9.00 -15.47
CA LYS A 56 -20.42 8.09 -14.31
C LYS A 56 -20.47 8.86 -12.99
N PRO A 57 -20.93 8.26 -11.88
CA PRO A 57 -20.97 8.94 -10.58
C PRO A 57 -19.60 9.52 -10.19
N GLY A 58 -19.59 10.74 -9.64
CA GLY A 58 -18.37 11.48 -9.32
C GLY A 58 -17.80 12.29 -10.49
N GLN A 59 -18.50 12.33 -11.64
CA GLN A 59 -18.21 13.23 -12.76
C GLN A 59 -19.06 14.50 -12.69
N MET A 60 -18.53 15.61 -13.18
CA MET A 60 -19.17 16.94 -13.09
C MET A 60 -20.59 16.95 -13.67
N ASP A 61 -20.82 16.25 -14.79
CA ASP A 61 -22.14 16.18 -15.46
C ASP A 61 -23.17 15.30 -14.73
N THR A 62 -22.73 14.52 -13.73
CA THR A 62 -23.60 13.63 -12.94
C THR A 62 -23.91 14.16 -11.55
N LEU A 63 -23.32 15.30 -11.16
CA LEU A 63 -23.51 15.87 -9.84
C LEU A 63 -24.92 16.46 -9.70
N ASP A 64 -25.64 16.03 -8.67
CA ASP A 64 -26.87 16.69 -8.25
C ASP A 64 -26.62 18.11 -7.73
N ALA A 65 -27.68 18.87 -7.51
CA ALA A 65 -27.58 20.27 -7.09
C ALA A 65 -26.87 20.46 -5.74
N ASP A 66 -26.92 19.49 -4.84
CA ASP A 66 -26.26 19.57 -3.54
C ASP A 66 -24.77 19.23 -3.68
N ALA A 67 -24.43 18.24 -4.51
CA ALA A 67 -23.06 17.91 -4.85
C ALA A 67 -22.36 19.06 -5.59
N GLN A 68 -23.06 19.78 -6.48
CA GLN A 68 -22.53 20.98 -7.12
C GLN A 68 -22.20 22.08 -6.10
N LYS A 69 -23.08 22.34 -5.11
CA LYS A 69 -22.78 23.29 -4.03
C LYS A 69 -21.57 22.88 -3.19
N ARG A 70 -21.46 21.59 -2.84
CA ARG A 70 -20.29 21.08 -2.11
C ARG A 70 -19.01 21.24 -2.93
N LEU A 71 -19.06 21.01 -4.24
CA LEU A 71 -17.96 21.25 -5.16
C LEU A 71 -17.56 22.74 -5.22
N GLU A 72 -18.52 23.66 -5.23
CA GLU A 72 -18.23 25.11 -5.18
C GLU A 72 -17.49 25.49 -3.91
N VAL A 73 -17.91 24.96 -2.75
CA VAL A 73 -17.20 25.16 -1.47
C VAL A 73 -15.79 24.55 -1.53
N ALA A 74 -15.65 23.34 -2.07
CA ALA A 74 -14.35 22.68 -2.21
C ALA A 74 -13.39 23.43 -3.13
N ARG A 75 -13.89 24.04 -4.20
CA ARG A 75 -13.09 24.89 -5.09
C ARG A 75 -12.56 26.16 -4.41
N GLY A 76 -13.22 26.62 -3.34
CA GLY A 76 -12.78 27.75 -2.52
C GLY A 76 -11.85 27.40 -1.35
N ALA A 77 -11.50 26.13 -1.16
CA ALA A 77 -10.62 25.67 -0.07
C ALA A 77 -9.14 25.97 -0.36
N GLU A 78 -8.80 27.24 -0.55
CA GLU A 78 -7.44 27.70 -0.87
C GLU A 78 -6.42 27.39 0.24
N LYS A 79 -6.88 27.46 1.50
CA LYS A 79 -6.05 27.32 2.71
C LYS A 79 -6.34 26.02 3.48
N PRO A 80 -5.37 25.51 4.26
CA PRO A 80 -5.55 24.36 5.15
C PRO A 80 -6.73 24.51 6.13
N GLY A 81 -7.31 23.37 6.51
CA GLY A 81 -8.32 23.24 7.57
C GLY A 81 -9.76 23.46 7.12
N VAL A 82 -9.99 23.79 5.85
CA VAL A 82 -11.34 23.88 5.28
C VAL A 82 -11.81 22.47 4.91
N HIS A 83 -12.69 21.90 5.73
CA HIS A 83 -13.27 20.60 5.43
C HIS A 83 -14.34 20.77 4.35
N ALA A 84 -13.94 20.56 3.10
CA ALA A 84 -14.84 20.60 1.97
C ALA A 84 -14.94 19.20 1.34
N ASP A 85 -16.09 18.57 1.52
CA ASP A 85 -16.41 17.29 0.89
C ASP A 85 -16.51 17.47 -0.63
N ASN A 86 -15.43 17.20 -1.35
CA ASN A 86 -15.41 17.26 -2.80
C ASN A 86 -15.99 15.95 -3.37
N PRO A 87 -17.16 15.99 -4.05
CA PRO A 87 -17.79 14.79 -4.60
C PRO A 87 -17.03 14.18 -5.80
N ILE A 88 -16.06 14.92 -6.33
CA ILE A 88 -15.15 14.47 -7.38
C ILE A 88 -13.89 13.85 -6.76
N LEU A 89 -13.46 14.37 -5.59
CA LEU A 89 -12.37 13.92 -4.71
C LEU A 89 -12.55 12.48 -4.22
N ASN A 90 -11.60 11.55 -4.44
CA ASN A 90 -11.53 10.38 -3.54
C ASN A 90 -11.13 10.81 -2.11
N GLU A 91 -11.11 9.86 -1.18
CA GLU A 91 -10.81 10.14 0.23
C GLU A 91 -9.44 10.79 0.43
N PHE A 92 -8.40 10.23 -0.20
CA PHE A 92 -7.05 10.77 -0.14
C PHE A 92 -6.94 12.19 -0.74
N GLY A 93 -7.59 12.44 -1.87
CA GLY A 93 -7.63 13.77 -2.50
C GLY A 93 -8.32 14.81 -1.61
N ASN A 94 -9.44 14.44 -0.98
CA ASN A 94 -10.10 15.30 0.01
C ASN A 94 -9.20 15.57 1.22
N TYR A 95 -8.49 14.56 1.71
CA TYR A 95 -7.52 14.71 2.80
C TYR A 95 -6.39 15.69 2.45
N ILE A 96 -5.79 15.54 1.26
CA ILE A 96 -4.72 16.42 0.78
C ILE A 96 -5.20 17.88 0.73
N VAL A 97 -6.38 18.13 0.14
CA VAL A 97 -6.94 19.49 0.05
C VAL A 97 -7.25 20.04 1.44
N PHE A 98 -7.82 19.24 2.33
CA PHE A 98 -8.08 19.63 3.71
C PHE A 98 -6.79 19.99 4.46
N LYS A 99 -5.74 19.17 4.33
CA LYS A 99 -4.49 19.32 5.07
C LYS A 99 -3.61 20.45 4.54
N LEU A 100 -3.56 20.62 3.23
CA LEU A 100 -2.58 21.50 2.57
C LEU A 100 -3.22 22.75 1.97
N GLY A 101 -4.51 22.71 1.66
CA GLY A 101 -5.18 23.74 0.86
C GLY A 101 -4.80 23.68 -0.61
N LEU A 102 -5.68 24.17 -1.48
CA LEU A 102 -5.46 24.15 -2.93
C LEU A 102 -4.19 24.89 -3.36
N GLU A 103 -3.84 26.00 -2.71
CA GLU A 103 -2.63 26.77 -3.07
C GLU A 103 -1.36 25.94 -2.96
N GLN A 104 -1.22 25.18 -1.87
CA GLN A 104 -0.04 24.38 -1.62
C GLN A 104 -0.04 23.14 -2.54
N VAL A 105 -1.21 22.52 -2.76
CA VAL A 105 -1.38 21.42 -3.72
C VAL A 105 -0.93 21.85 -5.12
N TYR A 106 -1.32 23.05 -5.58
CA TYR A 106 -0.88 23.54 -6.89
C TYR A 106 0.62 23.78 -6.97
N LYS A 107 1.27 24.27 -5.91
CA LYS A 107 2.73 24.41 -5.88
C LYS A 107 3.44 23.06 -5.95
N MET A 108 2.92 22.07 -5.23
CA MET A 108 3.50 20.72 -5.19
C MET A 108 3.18 19.88 -6.43
N ARG A 109 2.18 20.27 -7.23
CA ARG A 109 1.99 19.68 -8.56
C ARG A 109 3.22 19.89 -9.45
N ASP A 110 3.85 21.06 -9.33
CA ASP A 110 5.03 21.40 -10.13
C ASP A 110 6.32 20.84 -9.50
N ASP A 111 6.35 20.65 -8.17
CA ASP A 111 7.42 19.97 -7.42
C ASP A 111 6.86 18.96 -6.40
N PRO A 112 6.65 17.69 -6.82
CA PRO A 112 6.01 16.67 -5.97
C PRO A 112 6.92 16.15 -4.84
N SER A 113 8.21 16.49 -4.84
CA SER A 113 9.17 16.00 -3.85
C SER A 113 8.87 16.46 -2.42
N GLN A 114 8.17 17.58 -2.28
CA GLN A 114 7.81 18.17 -0.98
C GLN A 114 6.55 17.55 -0.39
N LEU A 115 5.81 16.72 -1.14
CA LEU A 115 4.51 16.23 -0.71
C LEU A 115 4.60 15.34 0.53
N LYS A 116 5.59 14.44 0.58
CA LYS A 116 5.81 13.57 1.75
C LYS A 116 6.01 14.37 3.03
N GLN A 117 6.86 15.40 2.98
CA GLN A 117 7.10 16.26 4.14
C GLN A 117 5.86 17.05 4.54
N ALA A 118 5.06 17.48 3.57
CA ALA A 118 3.82 18.23 3.82
C ALA A 118 2.70 17.35 4.40
N LEU A 119 2.62 16.09 3.96
CA LEU A 119 1.67 15.10 4.45
C LEU A 119 2.08 14.47 5.79
N GLY A 120 3.35 14.52 6.18
CA GLY A 120 3.79 13.91 7.43
C GLY A 120 3.71 12.38 7.40
N GLU A 121 4.01 11.76 8.55
CA GLU A 121 4.08 10.30 8.71
C GLU A 121 2.83 9.71 9.38
N GLU A 122 1.90 10.57 9.82
CA GLU A 122 0.70 10.18 10.55
C GLU A 122 -0.47 9.75 9.67
N SER A 123 -0.38 9.96 8.36
CA SER A 123 -1.46 9.65 7.42
C SER A 123 -1.22 8.26 6.83
N ASP A 124 -2.19 7.36 7.01
CA ASP A 124 -2.19 5.96 6.56
C ASP A 124 -3.67 5.58 6.36
N HIS A 125 -4.22 5.87 5.18
CA HIS A 125 -5.67 5.78 4.95
C HIS A 125 -6.15 4.33 4.78
N ASP A 126 -5.33 3.44 4.24
CA ASP A 126 -5.70 2.04 4.08
C ASP A 126 -5.30 1.15 5.26
N GLY A 127 -4.52 1.72 6.20
CA GLY A 127 -4.12 1.09 7.45
C GLY A 127 -3.12 -0.03 7.25
N ASP A 128 -2.32 -0.02 6.18
CA ASP A 128 -1.31 -1.04 5.89
C ASP A 128 -0.02 -0.84 6.70
N GLY A 129 0.17 0.32 7.32
CA GLY A 129 1.31 0.70 8.15
C GLY A 129 2.43 1.42 7.40
N ILE A 130 2.23 1.79 6.14
CA ILE A 130 3.06 2.69 5.35
C ILE A 130 2.34 4.04 5.30
N SER A 131 3.08 5.15 5.42
CA SER A 131 2.45 6.47 5.38
C SER A 131 2.06 6.85 3.94
N ASP A 132 0.92 7.54 3.76
CA ASP A 132 0.44 7.90 2.41
C ASP A 132 1.48 8.75 1.65
N GLY A 133 2.26 9.56 2.38
CA GLY A 133 3.35 10.36 1.82
C GLY A 133 4.51 9.51 1.32
N GLU A 134 4.84 8.43 2.03
CA GLU A 134 5.82 7.43 1.58
C GLU A 134 5.30 6.63 0.40
N GLU A 135 4.04 6.23 0.41
CA GLU A 135 3.41 5.53 -0.71
C GLU A 135 3.38 6.39 -1.97
N PHE A 136 3.07 7.68 -1.84
CA PHE A 136 3.13 8.61 -2.96
C PHE A 136 4.54 8.73 -3.54
N GLU A 137 5.57 8.80 -2.69
CA GLU A 137 6.97 8.82 -3.11
C GLU A 137 7.40 7.51 -3.79
N ASP A 138 6.95 6.37 -3.24
CA ASP A 138 7.20 5.03 -3.78
C ASP A 138 6.35 4.71 -5.04
N GLY A 139 5.37 5.56 -5.36
CA GLY A 139 4.45 5.38 -6.48
C GLY A 139 3.40 4.28 -6.25
N THR A 140 3.10 3.97 -4.99
CA THR A 140 2.08 3.00 -4.55
C THR A 140 0.76 3.72 -4.22
N HIS A 141 -0.25 3.01 -3.72
CA HIS A 141 -1.63 3.50 -3.70
C HIS A 141 -2.20 3.65 -2.28
N PRO A 142 -2.35 4.89 -1.75
CA PRO A 142 -2.74 5.19 -0.36
C PRO A 142 -4.09 4.67 0.14
N LEU A 143 -4.92 4.15 -0.77
CA LEU A 143 -6.24 3.60 -0.44
C LEU A 143 -6.31 2.08 -0.68
N ASN A 144 -5.17 1.42 -0.92
CA ASN A 144 -5.11 0.01 -1.24
C ASN A 144 -3.99 -0.68 -0.47
N ASN A 145 -4.36 -1.36 0.61
CA ASN A 145 -3.44 -2.02 1.54
C ASN A 145 -2.62 -3.20 0.97
N GLN A 146 -2.76 -3.48 -0.33
CA GLN A 146 -1.94 -4.44 -1.06
C GLN A 146 -0.94 -3.75 -2.00
N SER A 147 -0.98 -2.42 -2.06
CA SER A 147 -0.18 -1.56 -2.93
C SER A 147 0.91 -0.88 -2.10
N GLY A 148 2.07 -1.51 -2.04
CA GLY A 148 3.17 -1.04 -1.23
C GLY A 148 4.45 -1.75 -1.60
N ALA A 149 5.59 -1.26 -1.12
CA ALA A 149 6.84 -1.96 -1.32
C ALA A 149 6.73 -3.38 -0.69
N PRO A 150 6.97 -4.46 -1.45
CA PRO A 150 6.68 -5.84 -1.03
C PRO A 150 7.31 -6.22 0.31
N TRP A 151 8.55 -5.75 0.55
CA TRP A 151 9.27 -6.01 1.78
C TRP A 151 8.72 -5.22 2.98
N LYS A 152 8.29 -3.97 2.77
CA LYS A 152 7.67 -3.15 3.81
C LYS A 152 6.33 -3.76 4.22
N LEU A 153 5.47 -4.08 3.23
CA LEU A 153 4.22 -4.79 3.46
C LEU A 153 4.42 -6.11 4.22
N PHE A 154 5.42 -6.90 3.84
CA PHE A 154 5.74 -8.14 4.53
C PHE A 154 6.11 -7.89 6.00
N ILE A 155 6.99 -6.93 6.27
CA ILE A 155 7.39 -6.59 7.64
C ILE A 155 6.18 -6.09 8.45
N GLN A 156 5.37 -5.19 7.89
CA GLN A 156 4.18 -4.66 8.56
C GLN A 156 3.18 -5.77 8.87
N ASN A 157 2.93 -6.67 7.93
CA ASN A 157 2.06 -7.83 8.15
C ASN A 157 2.63 -8.79 9.18
N LEU A 158 3.95 -9.04 9.15
CA LEU A 158 4.63 -9.88 10.13
C LEU A 158 4.54 -9.30 11.53
N GLN A 159 4.74 -7.98 11.65
CA GLN A 159 4.57 -7.25 12.91
C GLN A 159 3.10 -7.30 13.37
N LYS A 160 2.11 -7.05 12.51
CA LYS A 160 0.68 -7.13 12.88
C LYS A 160 0.27 -8.53 13.34
N LYS A 161 0.88 -9.58 12.80
CA LYS A 161 0.53 -10.99 13.06
C LYS A 161 1.55 -11.74 13.92
N TRP A 162 2.49 -11.04 14.57
CA TRP A 162 3.62 -11.67 15.25
C TRP A 162 3.20 -12.68 16.34
N VAL A 163 2.13 -12.38 17.09
CA VAL A 163 1.59 -13.28 18.12
C VAL A 163 1.11 -14.59 17.51
N MET A 164 0.40 -14.53 16.38
CA MET A 164 -0.09 -15.72 15.68
C MET A 164 1.08 -16.55 15.15
N VAL A 165 2.09 -15.89 14.57
CA VAL A 165 3.32 -16.56 14.12
C VAL A 165 4.03 -17.24 15.29
N ALA A 166 4.12 -16.60 16.45
CA ALA A 166 4.71 -17.18 17.66
C ALA A 166 3.94 -18.41 18.14
N ILE A 167 2.61 -18.38 18.13
CA ILE A 167 1.76 -19.52 18.48
C ILE A 167 1.98 -20.68 17.51
N ILE A 168 1.99 -20.42 16.20
CA ILE A 168 2.24 -21.45 15.18
C ILE A 168 3.62 -22.09 15.38
N LEU A 169 4.66 -21.29 15.63
CA LEU A 169 6.00 -21.79 15.92
C LEU A 169 6.02 -22.66 17.19
N PHE A 170 5.36 -22.22 18.26
CA PHE A 170 5.26 -22.99 19.49
C PHE A 170 4.56 -24.34 19.27
N VAL A 171 3.43 -24.36 18.56
CA VAL A 171 2.71 -25.59 18.22
C VAL A 171 3.57 -26.52 17.34
N ALA A 172 4.27 -25.98 16.34
CA ALA A 172 5.16 -26.77 15.50
C ALA A 172 6.31 -27.41 16.29
N ILE A 173 6.96 -26.63 17.18
CA ILE A 173 8.07 -27.12 18.01
C ILE A 173 7.59 -28.20 18.97
N THR A 174 6.48 -27.96 19.68
CA THR A 174 5.92 -28.94 20.63
C THR A 174 5.46 -30.21 19.94
N SER A 175 4.86 -30.10 18.74
CA SER A 175 4.47 -31.26 17.92
C SER A 175 5.68 -32.09 17.48
N LEU A 176 6.72 -31.44 16.96
CA LEU A 176 7.97 -32.11 16.56
C LEU A 176 8.68 -32.77 17.77
N PHE A 177 8.69 -32.09 18.92
CA PHE A 177 9.24 -32.63 20.16
C PHE A 177 8.47 -33.87 20.63
N GLY A 178 7.13 -33.79 20.66
CA GLY A 178 6.26 -34.91 21.01
C GLY A 178 6.46 -36.10 20.08
N PHE A 179 6.49 -35.86 18.77
CA PHE A 179 6.72 -36.90 17.76
C PHE A 179 8.07 -37.59 17.94
N LYS A 180 9.15 -36.83 18.16
CA LYS A 180 10.48 -37.38 18.44
C LYS A 180 10.49 -38.26 19.70
N HIS A 181 9.76 -37.88 20.74
CA HIS A 181 9.70 -38.65 21.98
C HIS A 181 8.91 -39.96 21.81
N LEU A 182 7.80 -39.92 21.05
CA LEU A 182 7.02 -41.11 20.72
C LEU A 182 7.84 -42.14 19.94
N LEU A 183 8.57 -41.70 18.90
CA LEU A 183 9.45 -42.58 18.13
C LEU A 183 10.54 -43.22 19.00
N ARG A 184 11.15 -42.45 19.91
CA ARG A 184 12.15 -42.99 20.86
C ARG A 184 11.57 -44.01 21.83
N TYR A 185 10.36 -43.78 22.31
CA TYR A 185 9.70 -44.73 23.20
C TYR A 185 9.37 -46.03 22.46
N SER A 186 8.78 -45.94 21.26
CA SER A 186 8.47 -47.11 20.44
C SER A 186 9.71 -47.97 20.15
N SER A 187 10.86 -47.35 19.86
CA SER A 187 12.11 -48.08 19.58
C SER A 187 12.73 -48.81 20.78
N LYS A 188 12.22 -48.60 22.00
CA LYS A 188 12.69 -49.28 23.22
C LYS A 188 11.81 -50.45 23.66
N VAL A 189 10.66 -50.63 23.03
CA VAL A 189 9.68 -51.66 23.40
C VAL A 189 9.87 -52.96 22.59
N ASP A 190 10.84 -52.97 21.67
CA ASP A 190 11.40 -54.18 21.03
C ASP A 190 12.66 -54.66 21.77
#